data_AF-A0A8T7BS66-F1
#
_entry.id   AF-A0A8T7BS66-F1
#
_cell.length_a   1.000
_cell.length_b   1.000
_cell.length_c   1.000
_cell.angle_alpha   90.00
_cell.angle_beta   90.00
_cell.angle_gamma   90.00
#
_symmetry.space_group_name_H-M   'P 1'
#
loop_
_entity.id
_entity.type
_entity.pdbx_description
1 polymer ?
#
loop_
_entity_poly.entity_id
_entity_poly.type
_entity_poly.pdbx_seq_one_letter_code
_entity_poly.pdbx_strand_id
1 'polypeptide(L)'
;MNATGSTLHDLSDAYSDIIDKFVDNASFLWLMRSIAVNQPNYSLADIRELEQRIDAQLNGLMTAPEQSWQSCLQALDYEEPGEVFTAAVMAFRSREAGKIQLVVEAGLLNAETEKGLISAMGWLSADLVHSWIKQFLGSKDLRHKYLAIAACSVRRENPGDALDHILQREDCRQQSKLYVRALRLIGELKRRDLKSHLQPAIQSDNEEIKFWSLWSTVLLGDRSAVSKLKPFVLQQGPLQDRAIEICFRALPVEEARAWISELGQTKNQVRSVIKASAVLGDPHAIDWLILILGQIDAGRFAGEAFS
;
A
#
# COMPACT_ATOMS: atom_id res chain seq x y z
N MET A 1 -45.74 -2.40 -35.47
CA MET A 1 -45.12 -1.28 -34.73
C MET A 1 -44.29 -1.74 -33.51
N ASN A 2 -43.82 -3.00 -33.42
CA ASN A 2 -43.03 -3.49 -32.26
C ASN A 2 -41.55 -3.82 -32.56
N ALA A 3 -41.05 -3.56 -33.78
CA ALA A 3 -39.68 -3.94 -34.16
C ALA A 3 -38.60 -2.98 -33.62
N THR A 4 -38.96 -1.73 -33.30
CA THR A 4 -38.04 -0.71 -32.77
C THR A 4 -37.82 -0.82 -31.26
N GLY A 5 -38.75 -1.43 -30.52
CA GLY A 5 -38.60 -1.65 -29.07
C GLY A 5 -37.66 -2.81 -28.72
N SER A 6 -37.66 -3.87 -29.53
CA SER A 6 -36.79 -5.05 -29.34
C SER A 6 -35.32 -4.73 -29.61
N THR A 7 -35.03 -3.97 -30.67
CA THR A 7 -33.66 -3.62 -31.07
C THR A 7 -33.00 -2.61 -30.13
N LEU A 8 -33.77 -1.69 -29.53
CA LEU A 8 -33.25 -0.78 -28.51
C LEU A 8 -32.97 -1.49 -27.18
N HIS A 9 -33.76 -2.50 -26.82
CA HIS A 9 -33.53 -3.31 -25.62
C HIS A 9 -32.29 -4.21 -25.79
N ASP A 10 -32.15 -4.90 -26.93
CA ASP A 10 -30.97 -5.72 -27.25
C ASP A 10 -29.67 -4.89 -27.30
N LEU A 11 -29.74 -3.65 -27.81
CA LEU A 11 -28.60 -2.74 -27.80
C LEU A 11 -28.29 -2.26 -26.38
N SER A 12 -29.31 -1.89 -25.59
CA SER A 12 -29.14 -1.49 -24.19
C SER A 12 -28.49 -2.58 -23.34
N ASP A 13 -28.90 -3.84 -23.55
CA ASP A 13 -28.37 -5.00 -22.83
C ASP A 13 -26.93 -5.30 -23.28
N ALA A 14 -26.63 -5.23 -24.59
CA ALA A 14 -25.27 -5.38 -25.09
C ALA A 14 -24.31 -4.27 -24.61
N TYR A 15 -24.81 -3.03 -24.44
CA TYR A 15 -24.01 -1.96 -23.85
C TYR A 15 -23.75 -2.18 -22.35
N SER A 16 -24.70 -2.78 -21.62
CA SER A 16 -24.52 -3.18 -20.22
C SER A 16 -23.39 -4.21 -20.09
N ASP A 17 -23.43 -5.28 -20.89
CA ASP A 17 -22.41 -6.33 -20.88
C ASP A 17 -21.00 -5.80 -21.15
N ILE A 18 -20.88 -4.76 -21.98
CA ILE A 18 -19.59 -4.12 -22.27
C ILE A 18 -19.11 -3.30 -21.07
N ILE A 19 -20.00 -2.56 -20.42
CA ILE A 19 -19.68 -1.77 -19.22
C ILE A 19 -19.26 -2.68 -18.08
N ASP A 20 -19.99 -3.77 -17.84
CA ASP A 20 -19.66 -4.74 -16.80
C ASP A 20 -18.26 -5.32 -17.02
N LYS A 21 -17.92 -5.66 -18.28
CA LYS A 21 -16.56 -6.07 -18.63
C LYS A 21 -15.51 -4.99 -18.36
N PHE A 22 -15.82 -3.71 -18.57
CA PHE A 22 -14.88 -2.64 -18.22
C PHE A 22 -14.66 -2.55 -16.71
N VAL A 23 -15.72 -2.71 -15.90
CA VAL A 23 -15.63 -2.73 -14.44
C VAL A 23 -14.79 -3.92 -13.98
N ASP A 24 -15.14 -5.13 -14.41
CA ASP A 24 -14.42 -6.37 -14.08
C ASP A 24 -12.95 -6.29 -14.47
N ASN A 25 -12.65 -5.84 -15.70
CA ASN A 25 -11.28 -5.74 -16.17
C ASN A 25 -10.49 -4.68 -15.39
N ALA A 26 -11.08 -3.53 -15.08
CA ALA A 26 -10.40 -2.50 -14.28
C ALA A 26 -10.04 -3.03 -12.90
N SER A 27 -11.00 -3.68 -12.22
CA SER A 27 -10.84 -4.27 -10.89
C SER A 27 -9.77 -5.37 -10.88
N PHE A 28 -9.85 -6.30 -11.84
CA PHE A 28 -8.91 -7.40 -11.98
C PHE A 28 -7.49 -6.93 -12.34
N LEU A 29 -7.36 -6.01 -13.29
CA LEU A 29 -6.04 -5.47 -13.68
C LEU A 29 -5.40 -4.70 -12.53
N TRP A 30 -6.19 -3.96 -11.75
CA TRP A 30 -5.69 -3.32 -10.54
C TRP A 30 -5.16 -4.35 -9.54
N LEU A 31 -5.88 -5.45 -9.31
CA LEU A 31 -5.43 -6.52 -8.42
C LEU A 31 -4.11 -7.12 -8.90
N MET A 32 -3.97 -7.40 -10.20
CA MET A 32 -2.71 -7.84 -10.79
C MET A 32 -1.58 -6.85 -10.55
N ARG A 33 -1.83 -5.56 -10.79
CA ARG A 33 -0.84 -4.49 -10.57
C ARG A 33 -0.45 -4.36 -9.10
N SER A 34 -1.38 -4.52 -8.17
CA SER A 34 -1.11 -4.45 -6.71
C SER A 34 -0.14 -5.55 -6.24
N ILE A 35 -0.18 -6.71 -6.89
CA ILE A 35 0.73 -7.83 -6.62
C ILE A 35 2.06 -7.62 -7.34
N ALA A 36 2.01 -7.24 -8.62
CA ALA A 36 3.17 -7.11 -9.50
C ALA A 36 4.20 -6.09 -8.99
N VAL A 37 3.76 -4.97 -8.38
CA VAL A 37 4.68 -3.93 -7.86
C VAL A 37 5.64 -4.40 -6.76
N ASN A 38 5.34 -5.53 -6.11
CA ASN A 38 6.19 -6.13 -5.08
C ASN A 38 6.94 -7.37 -5.57
N GLN A 39 6.82 -7.73 -6.84
CA GLN A 39 7.43 -8.92 -7.42
C GLN A 39 8.68 -8.56 -8.23
N PRO A 40 9.83 -9.19 -7.93
CA PRO A 40 11.11 -8.86 -8.56
C PRO A 40 11.20 -9.29 -10.03
N ASN A 41 10.29 -10.15 -10.50
CA ASN A 41 10.22 -10.58 -11.90
C ASN A 41 9.42 -9.63 -12.81
N TYR A 42 8.90 -8.51 -12.27
CA TYR A 42 8.28 -7.46 -13.06
C TYR A 42 9.24 -6.27 -13.23
N SER A 43 9.44 -5.86 -14.47
CA SER A 43 10.17 -4.64 -14.79
C SER A 43 9.28 -3.40 -14.68
N LEU A 44 9.90 -2.21 -14.65
CA LEU A 44 9.16 -0.95 -14.73
C LEU A 44 8.31 -0.84 -16.02
N ALA A 45 8.74 -1.48 -17.11
CA ALA A 45 7.99 -1.49 -18.37
C ALA A 45 6.72 -2.35 -18.24
N ASP A 46 6.82 -3.53 -17.61
CA ASP A 46 5.67 -4.41 -17.38
C ASP A 46 4.63 -3.74 -16.48
N ILE A 47 5.07 -3.05 -15.42
CA ILE A 47 4.16 -2.27 -14.56
C ILE A 47 3.49 -1.16 -15.37
N ARG A 48 4.25 -0.41 -16.19
CA ARG A 48 3.69 0.66 -17.01
C ARG A 48 2.64 0.14 -18.01
N GLU A 49 2.85 -1.03 -18.60
CA GLU A 49 1.88 -1.66 -19.49
C GLU A 49 0.58 -2.01 -18.74
N LEU A 50 0.69 -2.62 -17.55
CA LEU A 50 -0.47 -2.87 -16.70
C LEU A 50 -1.22 -1.58 -16.37
N GLU A 51 -0.51 -0.52 -16.02
CA GLU A 51 -1.12 0.77 -15.68
C GLU A 51 -1.85 1.40 -16.87
N GLN A 52 -1.27 1.34 -18.07
CA GLN A 52 -1.93 1.79 -19.31
C GLN A 52 -3.20 1.00 -19.60
N ARG A 53 -3.21 -0.32 -19.35
CA ARG A 53 -4.39 -1.16 -19.52
C ARG A 53 -5.49 -0.79 -18.52
N ILE A 54 -5.13 -0.53 -17.25
CA ILE A 54 -6.06 -0.03 -16.23
C ILE A 54 -6.67 1.30 -16.68
N ASP A 55 -5.84 2.26 -17.10
CA ASP A 55 -6.32 3.57 -17.57
C ASP A 55 -7.25 3.45 -18.78
N ALA A 56 -6.96 2.54 -19.71
CA ALA A 56 -7.84 2.27 -20.84
C ALA A 56 -9.22 1.77 -20.40
N GLN A 57 -9.30 0.87 -19.41
CA GLN A 57 -10.60 0.42 -18.89
C GLN A 57 -11.35 1.54 -18.18
N LEU A 58 -10.67 2.27 -17.28
CA LEU A 58 -11.24 3.39 -16.54
C LEU A 58 -11.73 4.52 -17.46
N ASN A 59 -11.02 4.77 -18.57
CA ASN A 59 -11.45 5.74 -19.58
C ASN A 59 -12.64 5.22 -20.41
N GLY A 60 -12.73 3.91 -20.65
CA GLY A 60 -13.91 3.28 -21.25
C GLY A 60 -15.18 3.53 -20.43
N LEU A 61 -15.12 3.39 -19.10
CA LEU A 61 -16.23 3.67 -18.19
C LEU A 61 -16.72 5.14 -18.27
N MET A 62 -15.84 6.08 -18.61
CA MET A 62 -16.22 7.49 -18.75
C MET A 62 -17.05 7.78 -20.02
N THR A 63 -17.19 6.83 -20.95
CA THR A 63 -18.05 6.98 -22.13
C THR A 63 -19.54 6.92 -21.78
N ALA A 64 -19.90 6.24 -20.69
CA ALA A 64 -21.26 6.12 -20.17
C ALA A 64 -21.26 6.21 -18.63
N PRO A 65 -21.03 7.41 -18.03
CA PRO A 65 -20.72 7.53 -16.61
C PRO A 65 -21.84 7.06 -15.68
N GLU A 66 -23.11 7.30 -16.02
CA GLU A 66 -24.23 6.92 -15.15
C GLU A 66 -24.49 5.41 -15.16
N GLN A 67 -24.45 4.77 -16.33
CA GLN A 67 -24.56 3.32 -16.44
C GLN A 67 -23.36 2.63 -15.77
N SER A 68 -22.15 3.14 -16.03
CA SER A 68 -20.93 2.64 -15.40
C SER A 68 -20.96 2.77 -13.89
N TRP A 69 -21.53 3.86 -13.37
CA TRP A 69 -21.72 4.01 -11.93
C TRP A 69 -22.66 2.96 -11.35
N GLN A 70 -23.76 2.61 -12.02
CA GLN A 70 -24.65 1.54 -11.53
C GLN A 70 -23.96 0.18 -11.48
N SER A 71 -23.18 -0.15 -12.50
CA SER A 71 -22.37 -1.38 -12.53
C SER A 71 -21.31 -1.39 -11.42
N CYS A 72 -20.57 -0.29 -11.22
CA CYS A 72 -19.65 -0.14 -10.09
C CYS A 72 -20.35 -0.29 -8.74
N LEU A 73 -21.56 0.25 -8.59
CA LEU A 73 -22.31 0.16 -7.34
C LEU A 73 -22.70 -1.28 -7.02
N GLN A 74 -23.13 -2.06 -8.02
CA GLN A 74 -23.40 -3.49 -7.86
C GLN A 74 -22.12 -4.27 -7.51
N ALA A 75 -21.01 -3.95 -8.15
CA ALA A 75 -19.73 -4.61 -7.88
C ALA A 75 -19.19 -4.36 -6.45
N LEU A 76 -19.62 -3.29 -5.77
CA LEU A 76 -19.23 -3.06 -4.37
C LEU A 76 -19.79 -4.13 -3.41
N ASP A 77 -20.84 -4.85 -3.79
CA ASP A 77 -21.40 -5.96 -2.99
C ASP A 77 -20.43 -7.14 -2.85
N TYR A 78 -19.41 -7.23 -3.71
CA TYR A 78 -18.35 -8.23 -3.56
C TYR A 78 -17.40 -7.94 -2.39
N GLU A 79 -17.35 -6.68 -1.92
CA GLU A 79 -16.45 -6.24 -0.84
C GLU A 79 -14.96 -6.52 -1.10
N GLU A 80 -14.58 -6.56 -2.39
CA GLU A 80 -13.23 -6.84 -2.85
C GLU A 80 -12.51 -5.53 -3.23
N PRO A 81 -11.16 -5.49 -3.13
CA PRO A 81 -10.41 -4.24 -3.24
C PRO A 81 -10.33 -3.69 -4.66
N GLY A 82 -10.44 -4.52 -5.69
CA GLY A 82 -10.42 -4.07 -7.09
C GLY A 82 -11.67 -3.28 -7.44
N GLU A 83 -12.81 -3.75 -6.96
CA GLU A 83 -14.14 -3.19 -7.17
C GLU A 83 -14.24 -1.84 -6.44
N VAL A 84 -13.74 -1.78 -5.21
CA VAL A 84 -13.60 -0.51 -4.48
C VAL A 84 -12.67 0.46 -5.20
N PHE A 85 -11.53 0.00 -5.73
CA PHE A 85 -10.63 0.85 -6.51
C PHE A 85 -11.34 1.47 -7.72
N THR A 86 -11.99 0.63 -8.54
CA THR A 86 -12.68 1.04 -9.76
C THR A 86 -13.83 2.01 -9.45
N ALA A 87 -14.69 1.65 -8.50
CA ALA A 87 -15.81 2.49 -8.08
C ALA A 87 -15.31 3.82 -7.50
N ALA A 88 -14.25 3.82 -6.70
CA ALA A 88 -13.69 5.03 -6.13
C ALA A 88 -13.16 5.97 -7.21
N VAL A 89 -12.43 5.46 -8.21
CA VAL A 89 -11.99 6.29 -9.34
C VAL A 89 -13.19 6.95 -10.05
N MET A 90 -14.25 6.20 -10.30
CA MET A 90 -15.47 6.73 -10.94
C MET A 90 -16.17 7.79 -10.08
N ALA A 91 -16.35 7.51 -8.79
CA ALA A 91 -16.97 8.43 -7.84
C ALA A 91 -16.21 9.76 -7.75
N PHE A 92 -14.88 9.73 -7.60
CA PHE A 92 -14.09 10.96 -7.54
C PHE A 92 -14.07 11.73 -8.87
N ARG A 93 -14.04 11.04 -10.02
CA ARG A 93 -14.15 11.67 -11.35
C ARG A 93 -15.51 12.35 -11.56
N SER A 94 -16.60 11.81 -11.01
CA SER A 94 -17.93 12.42 -11.08
C SER A 94 -18.04 13.74 -10.30
N ARG A 95 -17.18 13.93 -9.28
CA ARG A 95 -17.24 15.04 -8.32
C ARG A 95 -18.55 15.13 -7.52
N GLU A 96 -19.36 14.08 -7.54
CA GLU A 96 -20.60 13.99 -6.78
C GLU A 96 -20.32 13.50 -5.36
N ALA A 97 -20.56 14.36 -4.37
CA ALA A 97 -20.28 14.05 -2.96
C ALA A 97 -20.99 12.78 -2.47
N GLY A 98 -22.20 12.49 -2.96
CA GLY A 98 -22.95 11.28 -2.61
C GLY A 98 -22.27 9.99 -3.08
N LYS A 99 -21.80 9.97 -4.34
CA LYS A 99 -21.04 8.83 -4.89
C LYS A 99 -19.73 8.63 -4.12
N ILE A 100 -19.05 9.73 -3.78
CA ILE A 100 -17.80 9.71 -2.99
C ILE A 100 -18.05 9.18 -1.57
N GLN A 101 -19.13 9.58 -0.92
CA GLN A 101 -19.49 9.06 0.39
C GLN A 101 -19.68 7.54 0.36
N LEU A 102 -20.42 7.01 -0.62
CA LEU A 102 -20.69 5.57 -0.76
C LEU A 102 -19.40 4.76 -0.91
N VAL A 103 -18.47 5.18 -1.77
CA VAL A 103 -17.20 4.45 -1.96
C VAL A 103 -16.25 4.58 -0.77
N VAL A 104 -16.35 5.68 0.01
CA VAL A 104 -15.59 5.84 1.25
C VAL A 104 -16.13 4.91 2.32
N GLU A 105 -17.45 4.78 2.44
CA GLU A 105 -18.08 3.83 3.36
C GLU A 105 -17.72 2.38 3.00
N ALA A 106 -17.87 1.99 1.73
CA ALA A 106 -17.49 0.67 1.23
C ALA A 106 -15.98 0.40 1.41
N GLY A 107 -15.14 1.39 1.09
CA GLY A 107 -13.69 1.28 1.22
C GLY A 107 -13.16 1.33 2.64
N LEU A 108 -13.98 1.66 3.64
CA LEU A 108 -13.59 1.64 5.06
C LEU A 108 -14.26 0.48 5.83
N LEU A 109 -14.80 -0.50 5.11
CA LEU A 109 -15.48 -1.65 5.68
C LEU A 109 -14.50 -2.65 6.30
N ASN A 110 -13.40 -2.95 5.60
CA ASN A 110 -12.40 -3.92 6.04
C ASN A 110 -10.99 -3.58 5.53
N ALA A 111 -9.97 -4.34 5.96
CA ALA A 111 -8.58 -4.04 5.63
C ALA A 111 -8.20 -4.23 4.15
N GLU A 112 -8.96 -5.03 3.39
CA GLU A 112 -8.72 -5.25 1.96
C GLU A 112 -9.32 -4.10 1.14
N THR A 113 -10.60 -3.83 1.31
CA THR A 113 -11.33 -2.70 0.66
C THR A 113 -10.62 -1.36 0.86
N GLU A 114 -10.03 -1.12 2.04
CA GLU A 114 -9.19 0.04 2.32
C GLU A 114 -8.02 0.19 1.35
N LYS A 115 -7.38 -0.91 0.93
CA LYS A 115 -6.26 -0.86 -0.02
C LYS A 115 -6.73 -0.36 -1.38
N GLY A 116 -7.91 -0.81 -1.82
CA GLY A 116 -8.56 -0.35 -3.04
C GLY A 116 -8.80 1.16 -3.02
N LEU A 117 -9.45 1.65 -1.96
CA LEU A 117 -9.75 3.07 -1.78
C LEU A 117 -8.49 3.94 -1.70
N ILE A 118 -7.51 3.55 -0.89
CA ILE A 118 -6.23 4.26 -0.76
C ILE A 118 -5.50 4.28 -2.11
N SER A 119 -5.50 3.17 -2.84
CA SER A 119 -4.87 3.11 -4.16
C SER A 119 -5.57 4.01 -5.17
N ALA A 120 -6.91 4.11 -5.14
CA ALA A 120 -7.66 5.01 -6.02
C ALA A 120 -7.30 6.48 -5.74
N MET A 121 -7.21 6.86 -4.46
CA MET A 121 -6.74 8.21 -4.08
C MET A 121 -5.29 8.47 -4.52
N GLY A 122 -4.44 7.44 -4.57
CA GLY A 122 -3.09 7.53 -5.13
C GLY A 122 -3.05 7.62 -6.66
N TRP A 123 -4.04 7.05 -7.35
CA TRP A 123 -4.13 6.99 -8.81
C TRP A 123 -4.65 8.29 -9.44
N LEU A 124 -5.64 8.90 -8.79
CA LEU A 124 -6.32 10.09 -9.29
C LEU A 124 -5.41 11.34 -9.30
N SER A 125 -5.74 12.29 -10.17
CA SER A 125 -5.07 13.58 -10.21
C SER A 125 -5.32 14.42 -8.95
N ALA A 126 -4.41 15.35 -8.66
CA ALA A 126 -4.46 16.15 -7.44
C ALA A 126 -5.72 17.04 -7.33
N ASP A 127 -6.24 17.53 -8.45
CA ASP A 127 -7.44 18.37 -8.48
C ASP A 127 -8.71 17.63 -8.01
N LEU A 128 -8.75 16.31 -8.17
CA LEU A 128 -9.88 15.49 -7.75
C LEU A 128 -9.81 15.09 -6.27
N VAL A 129 -8.61 15.00 -5.68
CA VAL A 129 -8.42 14.36 -4.37
C VAL A 129 -7.97 15.32 -3.26
N HIS A 130 -7.27 16.40 -3.58
CA HIS A 130 -6.62 17.26 -2.57
C HIS A 130 -7.62 17.91 -1.60
N SER A 131 -8.77 18.37 -2.10
CA SER A 131 -9.83 18.94 -1.26
C SER A 131 -10.40 17.90 -0.29
N TRP A 132 -10.59 16.67 -0.75
CA TRP A 132 -11.09 15.56 0.05
C TRP A 132 -10.09 15.11 1.12
N ILE A 133 -8.80 15.03 0.81
CA ILE A 133 -7.76 14.76 1.82
C ILE A 133 -7.85 15.79 2.95
N LYS A 134 -7.96 17.09 2.63
CA LYS A 134 -8.12 18.14 3.64
C LYS A 134 -9.39 17.98 4.46
N GLN A 135 -10.51 17.66 3.83
CA GLN A 135 -11.78 17.41 4.53
C GLN A 135 -11.69 16.21 5.47
N PHE A 136 -11.07 15.11 5.03
CA PHE A 136 -10.89 13.91 5.83
C PHE A 136 -9.93 14.12 7.02
N LEU A 137 -8.85 14.90 6.85
CA LEU A 137 -7.98 15.32 7.95
C LEU A 137 -8.75 16.11 9.02
N GLY A 138 -9.70 16.95 8.60
CA GLY A 138 -10.56 17.74 9.49
C GLY A 138 -11.75 16.98 10.07
N SER A 139 -12.00 15.73 9.66
CA SER A 139 -13.17 14.97 10.08
C SER A 139 -13.10 14.55 11.56
N LYS A 140 -14.26 14.37 12.18
CA LYS A 140 -14.34 13.80 13.53
C LYS A 140 -14.11 12.28 13.52
N ASP A 141 -14.43 11.60 12.42
CA ASP A 141 -14.19 10.16 12.28
C ASP A 141 -12.69 9.88 12.12
N LEU A 142 -12.14 9.04 13.01
CA LEU A 142 -10.73 8.65 12.99
C LEU A 142 -10.37 7.80 11.77
N ARG A 143 -11.33 7.09 11.17
CA ARG A 143 -11.14 6.31 9.93
C ARG A 143 -10.90 7.24 8.74
N HIS A 144 -11.59 8.38 8.67
CA HIS A 144 -11.32 9.41 7.65
C HIS A 144 -9.91 10.00 7.82
N LYS A 145 -9.49 10.30 9.05
CA LYS A 145 -8.11 10.76 9.30
C LYS A 145 -7.08 9.71 8.86
N TYR A 146 -7.33 8.43 9.14
CA TYR A 146 -6.47 7.34 8.69
C TYR A 146 -6.37 7.31 7.16
N LEU A 147 -7.52 7.34 6.48
CA LEU A 147 -7.60 7.39 5.02
C LEU A 147 -6.78 8.55 4.46
N ALA A 148 -6.92 9.74 5.04
CA ALA A 148 -6.21 10.94 4.59
C ALA A 148 -4.69 10.82 4.76
N ILE A 149 -4.22 10.30 5.90
CA ILE A 149 -2.79 10.07 6.17
C ILE A 149 -2.23 8.97 5.24
N ALA A 150 -3.00 7.92 4.98
CA ALA A 150 -2.62 6.88 4.03
C ALA A 150 -2.55 7.41 2.59
N ALA A 151 -3.51 8.24 2.18
CA ALA A 151 -3.52 8.95 0.90
C ALA A 151 -2.30 9.87 0.75
N CYS A 152 -1.99 10.67 1.79
CA CYS A 152 -0.79 11.51 1.83
C CYS A 152 0.49 10.70 1.60
N SER A 153 0.57 9.49 2.18
CA SER A 153 1.70 8.60 1.94
C SER A 153 1.81 8.21 0.47
N VAL A 154 0.78 7.59 -0.12
CA VAL A 154 0.88 7.05 -1.48
C VAL A 154 1.10 8.16 -2.52
N ARG A 155 0.62 9.38 -2.23
CA ARG A 155 0.81 10.56 -3.05
C ARG A 155 2.10 11.35 -2.75
N ARG A 156 2.81 11.00 -1.67
CA ARG A 156 3.95 11.77 -1.12
C ARG A 156 3.60 13.25 -0.85
N GLU A 157 2.35 13.52 -0.50
CA GLU A 157 1.87 14.86 -0.19
C GLU A 157 2.03 15.15 1.31
N ASN A 158 2.54 16.33 1.65
CA ASN A 158 2.77 16.72 3.04
C ASN A 158 1.50 17.31 3.67
N PRO A 159 0.89 16.69 4.71
CA PRO A 159 -0.29 17.22 5.39
C PRO A 159 -0.01 18.41 6.31
N GLY A 160 1.24 18.87 6.42
CA GLY A 160 1.61 20.03 7.24
C GLY A 160 1.31 19.82 8.73
N ASP A 161 0.67 20.79 9.35
CA ASP A 161 0.33 20.80 10.78
C ASP A 161 -0.75 19.78 11.15
N ALA A 162 -1.53 19.30 10.17
CA ALA A 162 -2.56 18.30 10.44
C ALA A 162 -1.96 16.98 10.97
N LEU A 163 -0.76 16.61 10.51
CA LEU A 163 -0.04 15.45 11.05
C LEU A 163 0.41 15.68 12.49
N ASP A 164 0.92 16.87 12.81
CA ASP A 164 1.32 17.22 14.18
C ASP A 164 0.12 17.15 15.14
N HIS A 165 -1.02 17.72 14.74
CA HIS A 165 -2.25 17.65 15.53
C HIS A 165 -2.72 16.21 15.77
N ILE A 166 -2.62 15.32 14.77
CA ILE A 166 -2.97 13.89 14.93
C ILE A 166 -2.03 13.21 15.93
N LEU A 167 -0.74 13.54 15.91
CA LEU A 167 0.26 12.94 16.81
C LEU A 167 0.11 13.43 18.26
N GLN A 168 -0.41 14.64 18.48
CA GLN A 168 -0.60 15.22 19.82
C GLN A 168 -1.92 14.78 20.48
N ARG A 169 -2.99 14.62 19.70
CA ARG A 169 -4.33 14.35 20.21
C ARG A 169 -4.48 12.97 20.84
N GLU A 170 -5.02 12.91 22.04
CA GLU A 170 -5.18 11.66 22.80
C GLU A 170 -6.06 10.62 22.10
N ASP A 171 -7.23 11.02 21.59
CA ASP A 171 -8.15 10.14 20.86
C ASP A 171 -7.49 9.52 19.63
N CYS A 172 -6.66 10.30 18.93
CA CYS A 172 -5.92 9.85 17.76
C CYS A 172 -4.79 8.88 18.13
N ARG A 173 -4.10 9.10 19.26
CA ARG A 173 -3.04 8.23 19.78
C ARG A 173 -3.56 6.90 20.31
N GLN A 174 -4.75 6.91 20.93
CA GLN A 174 -5.41 5.69 21.41
C GLN A 174 -5.85 4.78 20.25
N GLN A 175 -6.18 5.36 19.09
CA GLN A 175 -6.48 4.58 17.89
C GLN A 175 -5.20 4.10 17.19
N SER A 176 -4.74 2.89 17.56
CA SER A 176 -3.44 2.33 17.17
C SER A 176 -3.18 2.38 15.66
N LYS A 177 -4.16 2.00 14.83
CA LYS A 177 -4.02 1.96 13.36
C LYS A 177 -3.72 3.34 12.76
N LEU A 178 -4.40 4.38 13.23
CA LEU A 178 -4.17 5.77 12.82
C LEU A 178 -2.80 6.25 13.29
N TYR A 179 -2.51 6.05 14.58
CA TYR A 179 -1.28 6.54 15.18
C TYR A 179 -0.03 5.91 14.55
N VAL A 180 -0.04 4.59 14.34
CA VAL A 180 1.02 3.87 13.61
C VAL A 180 1.21 4.44 12.21
N ARG A 181 0.13 4.69 11.47
CA ARG A 181 0.22 5.25 10.12
C ARG A 181 0.82 6.65 10.13
N ALA A 182 0.45 7.48 11.11
CA ALA A 182 0.98 8.82 11.30
C ALA A 182 2.48 8.80 11.62
N LEU A 183 2.92 7.95 12.57
CA LEU A 183 4.33 7.76 12.92
C LEU A 183 5.16 7.31 11.71
N ARG A 184 4.64 6.37 10.92
CA ARG A 184 5.28 5.93 9.68
C ARG A 184 5.40 7.06 8.65
N LEU A 185 4.38 7.92 8.52
CA LEU A 185 4.37 9.03 7.56
C LEU A 185 5.49 10.05 7.86
N ILE A 186 5.85 10.25 9.14
CA ILE A 186 6.98 11.11 9.53
C ILE A 186 8.26 10.69 8.79
N GLY A 187 8.57 9.39 8.79
CA GLY A 187 9.76 8.85 8.13
C GLY A 187 9.66 8.88 6.61
N GLU A 188 8.49 8.53 6.05
CA GLU A 188 8.25 8.53 4.60
C GLU A 188 8.42 9.92 3.98
N LEU A 189 7.96 10.97 4.67
CA LEU A 189 8.05 12.35 4.22
C LEU A 189 9.24 13.13 4.79
N LYS A 190 10.12 12.46 5.55
CA LYS A 190 11.31 13.06 6.18
C LYS A 190 11.00 14.30 7.05
N ARG A 191 9.88 14.29 7.78
CA ARG A 191 9.44 15.37 8.69
C ARG A 191 10.29 15.45 9.95
N ARG A 192 11.50 16.00 9.82
CA ARG A 192 12.48 16.15 10.92
C ARG A 192 11.96 16.99 12.08
N ASP A 193 11.10 17.95 11.78
CA ASP A 193 10.39 18.80 12.74
C ASP A 193 9.51 17.99 13.72
N LEU A 194 9.06 16.79 13.31
CA LEU A 194 8.21 15.91 14.12
C LEU A 194 9.01 14.81 14.85
N LYS A 195 10.35 14.89 14.90
CA LYS A 195 11.20 13.88 15.56
C LYS A 195 10.86 13.69 17.05
N SER A 196 10.41 14.75 17.73
CA SER A 196 10.04 14.71 19.15
C SER A 196 8.92 13.71 19.45
N HIS A 197 8.00 13.47 18.50
CA HIS A 197 6.89 12.51 18.65
C HIS A 197 7.35 11.04 18.59
N LEU A 198 8.49 10.77 17.97
CA LEU A 198 9.00 9.40 17.81
C LEU A 198 9.53 8.83 19.13
N GLN A 199 10.25 9.63 19.92
CA GLN A 199 10.90 9.18 21.15
C GLN A 199 9.95 8.51 22.17
N PRO A 200 8.81 9.11 22.55
CA PRO A 200 7.87 8.44 23.46
C PRO A 200 7.28 7.17 22.82
N ALA A 201 7.04 7.16 21.51
CA ALA A 201 6.49 6.00 20.80
C ALA A 201 7.46 4.80 20.75
N ILE A 202 8.79 5.03 20.77
CA ILE A 202 9.79 3.94 20.85
C ILE A 202 9.67 3.17 22.17
N GLN A 203 9.19 3.82 23.23
CA GLN A 203 9.01 3.21 24.56
C GLN A 203 7.65 2.54 24.75
N SER A 204 6.83 2.46 23.68
CA SER A 204 5.53 1.82 23.71
C SER A 204 5.63 0.31 23.92
N ASP A 205 4.73 -0.26 24.72
CA ASP A 205 4.56 -1.72 24.84
C ASP A 205 3.98 -2.35 23.57
N ASN A 206 3.25 -1.58 22.77
CA ASN A 206 2.78 -2.02 21.46
C ASN A 206 3.95 -2.08 20.45
N GLU A 207 4.25 -3.30 19.97
CA GLU A 207 5.34 -3.59 19.04
C GLU A 207 5.21 -2.88 17.69
N GLU A 208 4.00 -2.66 17.15
CA GLU A 208 3.84 -1.93 15.89
C GLU A 208 4.18 -0.44 16.05
N ILE A 209 3.73 0.19 17.14
CA ILE A 209 4.05 1.58 17.46
C ILE A 209 5.56 1.75 17.61
N LYS A 210 6.19 0.85 18.38
CA LYS A 210 7.64 0.81 18.59
C LYS A 210 8.39 0.66 17.27
N PHE A 211 8.01 -0.33 16.46
CA PHE A 211 8.64 -0.61 15.17
C PHE A 211 8.57 0.59 14.23
N TRP A 212 7.38 1.15 13.99
CA TRP A 212 7.22 2.24 13.03
C TRP A 212 7.87 3.53 13.51
N SER A 213 7.95 3.74 14.82
CA SER A 213 8.71 4.86 15.37
C SER A 213 10.22 4.70 15.16
N LEU A 214 10.78 3.51 15.40
CA LEU A 214 12.18 3.19 15.13
C LEU A 214 12.49 3.29 13.64
N TRP A 215 11.65 2.72 12.78
CA TRP A 215 11.78 2.76 11.33
C TRP A 215 11.82 4.19 10.80
N SER A 216 10.89 5.04 11.26
CA SER A 216 10.90 6.47 10.92
C SER A 216 12.14 7.19 11.45
N THR A 217 12.61 6.84 12.64
CA THR A 217 13.84 7.41 13.24
C THR A 217 15.08 7.09 12.40
N VAL A 218 15.21 5.85 11.91
CA VAL A 218 16.27 5.45 10.98
C VAL A 218 16.18 6.25 9.67
N LEU A 219 14.98 6.39 9.11
CA LEU A 219 14.76 7.19 7.89
C LEU A 219 15.09 8.67 8.05
N LEU A 220 15.01 9.23 9.26
CA LEU A 220 15.45 10.60 9.55
C LEU A 220 16.97 10.72 9.73
N GLY A 221 17.72 9.61 9.66
CA GLY A 221 19.18 9.57 9.67
C GLY A 221 19.81 9.14 11.00
N ASP A 222 19.00 8.76 11.99
CA ASP A 222 19.50 8.34 13.30
C ASP A 222 19.84 6.85 13.30
N ARG A 223 21.10 6.54 12.97
CA ARG A 223 21.60 5.16 12.87
C ARG A 223 21.56 4.40 14.20
N SER A 224 21.52 5.10 15.34
CA SER A 224 21.45 4.44 16.66
C SER A 224 20.15 3.64 16.85
N ALA A 225 19.10 3.96 16.10
CA ALA A 225 17.83 3.23 16.13
C ALA A 225 17.90 1.88 15.40
N VAL A 226 18.89 1.64 14.53
CA VAL A 226 19.01 0.39 13.76
C VAL A 226 19.22 -0.81 14.69
N SER A 227 20.10 -0.69 15.69
CA SER A 227 20.35 -1.78 16.65
C SER A 227 19.10 -2.17 17.45
N LYS A 228 18.20 -1.21 17.70
CA LYS A 228 16.91 -1.46 18.38
C LYS A 228 15.89 -2.18 17.49
N LEU A 229 16.09 -2.21 16.18
CA LEU A 229 15.27 -2.99 15.25
C LEU A 229 15.72 -4.46 15.13
N LYS A 230 16.88 -4.83 15.69
CA LYS A 230 17.40 -6.22 15.66
C LYS A 230 16.38 -7.28 16.09
N PRO A 231 15.60 -7.11 17.17
CA PRO A 231 14.61 -8.11 17.57
C PRO A 231 13.57 -8.40 16.47
N PHE A 232 13.16 -7.38 15.71
CA PHE A 232 12.22 -7.52 14.60
C PHE A 232 12.83 -8.23 13.39
N VAL A 233 14.16 -8.21 13.23
CA VAL A 233 14.86 -8.98 12.19
C VAL A 233 14.92 -10.46 12.55
N LEU A 234 15.21 -10.77 13.82
CA LEU A 234 15.46 -12.14 14.27
C LEU A 234 14.18 -12.94 14.55
N GLN A 235 13.10 -12.28 14.95
CA GLN A 235 11.82 -12.93 15.24
C GLN A 235 10.93 -12.96 14.00
N GLN A 236 10.30 -14.11 13.74
CA GLN A 236 9.30 -14.21 12.69
C GLN A 236 8.06 -13.41 13.06
N GLY A 237 7.57 -12.62 12.10
CA GLY A 237 6.38 -11.81 12.30
C GLY A 237 6.09 -10.90 11.11
N PRO A 238 4.94 -10.20 11.12
CA PRO A 238 4.48 -9.37 10.01
C PRO A 238 5.39 -8.17 9.69
N LEU A 239 6.32 -7.84 10.59
CA LEU A 239 7.26 -6.72 10.47
C LEU A 239 8.68 -7.15 10.05
N GLN A 240 8.97 -8.45 10.03
CA GLN A 240 10.32 -8.98 9.85
C GLN A 240 10.93 -8.54 8.52
N ASP A 241 10.19 -8.74 7.42
CA ASP A 241 10.62 -8.33 6.10
C ASP A 241 10.95 -6.84 6.04
N ARG A 242 10.10 -5.99 6.63
CA ARG A 242 10.35 -4.54 6.67
C ARG A 242 11.55 -4.18 7.53
N ALA A 243 11.79 -4.93 8.61
CA ALA A 243 12.96 -4.78 9.47
C ALA A 243 14.24 -5.13 8.69
N ILE A 244 14.22 -6.23 7.93
CA ILE A 244 15.33 -6.65 7.07
C ILE A 244 15.65 -5.55 6.04
N GLU A 245 14.63 -5.10 5.30
CA GLU A 245 14.79 -4.07 4.27
C GLU A 245 15.47 -2.79 4.81
N ILE A 246 15.05 -2.29 5.98
CA ILE A 246 15.62 -1.05 6.53
C ILE A 246 16.98 -1.26 7.20
N CYS A 247 17.18 -2.37 7.92
CA CYS A 247 18.40 -2.58 8.70
C CYS A 247 19.59 -2.90 7.80
N PHE A 248 19.44 -3.82 6.84
CA PHE A 248 20.55 -4.26 5.99
C PHE A 248 21.02 -3.19 4.99
N ARG A 249 20.20 -2.16 4.72
CA ARG A 249 20.62 -0.96 3.98
C ARG A 249 21.32 0.09 4.85
N ALA A 250 21.20 0.01 6.17
CA ALA A 250 21.71 1.02 7.11
C ALA A 250 22.93 0.55 7.91
N LEU A 251 23.07 -0.77 8.11
CA LEU A 251 24.15 -1.40 8.87
C LEU A 251 25.51 -1.33 8.14
N PRO A 252 26.62 -1.23 8.88
CA PRO A 252 27.94 -1.60 8.36
C PRO A 252 27.97 -3.08 7.95
N VAL A 253 28.74 -3.40 6.91
CA VAL A 253 28.80 -4.74 6.30
C VAL A 253 29.14 -5.83 7.33
N GLU A 254 30.10 -5.59 8.22
CA GLU A 254 30.50 -6.57 9.24
C GLU A 254 29.39 -6.87 10.25
N GLU A 255 28.67 -5.84 10.71
CA GLU A 255 27.53 -6.03 11.62
C GLU A 255 26.37 -6.75 10.92
N ALA A 256 26.12 -6.41 9.65
CA ALA A 256 25.12 -7.06 8.83
C ALA A 256 25.43 -8.57 8.66
N ARG A 257 26.68 -8.93 8.32
CA ARG A 257 27.11 -10.33 8.24
C ARG A 257 26.88 -11.08 9.55
N ALA A 258 27.19 -10.46 10.68
CA ALA A 258 26.94 -11.07 11.99
C ALA A 258 25.45 -11.33 12.24
N TRP A 259 24.57 -10.40 11.85
CA TRP A 259 23.12 -10.58 12.00
C TRP A 259 22.56 -11.65 11.06
N ILE A 260 23.06 -11.74 9.82
CA ILE A 260 22.70 -12.82 8.87
C ILE A 260 23.10 -14.18 9.44
N SER A 261 24.31 -14.27 10.00
CA SER A 261 24.79 -15.50 10.63
C SER A 261 23.92 -15.91 11.82
N GLU A 262 23.51 -14.97 12.67
CA GLU A 262 22.61 -15.23 13.81
C GLU A 262 21.20 -15.65 13.33
N LEU A 263 20.67 -14.99 12.31
CA LEU A 263 19.39 -15.33 11.70
C LEU A 263 19.39 -16.76 11.14
N GLY A 264 20.50 -17.20 10.54
CA GLY A 264 20.69 -18.55 10.01
C GLY A 264 20.79 -19.67 11.06
N GLN A 265 21.02 -19.34 12.33
CA GLN A 265 21.02 -20.32 13.42
C GLN A 265 19.60 -20.74 13.84
N THR A 266 18.59 -19.95 13.48
CA THR A 266 17.20 -20.21 13.83
C THR A 266 16.53 -21.08 12.77
N LYS A 267 15.83 -22.14 13.20
CA LYS A 267 15.08 -23.03 12.29
C LYS A 267 14.04 -22.22 11.50
N ASN A 268 13.81 -22.61 10.25
CA ASN A 268 12.82 -22.02 9.34
C ASN A 268 13.06 -20.55 8.95
N GLN A 269 14.26 -20.00 9.12
CA GLN A 269 14.60 -18.62 8.71
C GLN A 269 15.31 -18.51 7.35
N VAL A 270 15.45 -19.61 6.57
CA VAL A 270 16.22 -19.63 5.31
C VAL A 270 15.78 -18.52 4.35
N ARG A 271 14.46 -18.28 4.20
CA ARG A 271 13.94 -17.19 3.36
C ARG A 271 14.40 -15.81 3.83
N SER A 272 14.35 -15.58 5.14
CA SER A 272 14.79 -14.34 5.77
C SER A 272 16.30 -14.12 5.62
N VAL A 273 17.11 -15.18 5.68
CA VAL A 273 18.55 -15.14 5.42
C VAL A 273 18.83 -14.76 3.96
N ILE A 274 18.16 -15.40 3.00
CA ILE A 274 18.28 -15.08 1.57
C ILE A 274 17.95 -13.60 1.34
N LYS A 275 16.81 -13.13 1.89
CA LYS A 275 16.37 -11.74 1.76
C LYS A 275 17.36 -10.75 2.39
N ALA A 276 17.87 -11.05 3.58
CA ALA A 276 18.86 -10.21 4.25
C ALA A 276 20.17 -10.12 3.45
N SER A 277 20.66 -11.24 2.91
CA SER A 277 21.83 -11.28 2.02
C SER A 277 21.60 -10.48 0.74
N ALA A 278 20.41 -10.61 0.13
CA ALA A 278 20.02 -9.86 -1.06
C ALA A 278 20.01 -8.34 -0.81
N VAL A 279 19.34 -7.90 0.26
CA VAL A 279 19.24 -6.48 0.64
C VAL A 279 20.61 -5.88 0.97
N LEU A 280 21.50 -6.66 1.61
CA LEU A 280 22.87 -6.24 1.89
C LEU A 280 23.71 -6.09 0.62
N GLY A 281 23.44 -6.90 -0.40
CA GLY A 281 24.19 -6.92 -1.66
C GLY A 281 25.64 -7.39 -1.49
N ASP A 282 25.90 -8.30 -0.55
CA ASP A 282 27.24 -8.78 -0.23
C ASP A 282 27.74 -9.82 -1.26
N PRO A 283 28.82 -9.55 -2.02
CA PRO A 283 29.35 -10.48 -3.01
C PRO A 283 29.77 -11.83 -2.44
N HIS A 284 30.13 -11.90 -1.16
CA HIS A 284 30.52 -13.17 -0.53
C HIS A 284 29.34 -14.15 -0.36
N ALA A 285 28.10 -13.67 -0.45
CA ALA A 285 26.92 -14.53 -0.37
C ALA A 285 26.58 -15.21 -1.70
N ILE A 286 27.21 -14.81 -2.83
CA ILE A 286 26.84 -15.27 -4.18
C ILE A 286 26.96 -16.79 -4.32
N ASP A 287 28.10 -17.39 -3.96
CA ASP A 287 28.32 -18.83 -4.13
C ASP A 287 27.31 -19.66 -3.31
N TRP A 288 26.97 -19.17 -2.11
CA TRP A 288 25.97 -19.79 -1.26
C TRP A 288 24.56 -19.64 -1.83
N LEU A 289 24.21 -18.47 -2.38
CA LEU A 289 22.92 -18.25 -3.06
C LEU A 289 22.79 -19.16 -4.30
N ILE A 290 23.87 -19.37 -5.07
CA ILE A 290 23.92 -20.31 -6.20
C ILE A 290 23.71 -21.75 -5.73
N LEU A 291 24.28 -22.14 -4.60
CA LEU A 291 24.07 -23.47 -4.04
C LEU A 291 22.60 -23.68 -3.63
N ILE A 292 21.98 -22.67 -3.02
CA ILE A 292 20.57 -22.71 -2.61
C ILE A 292 19.62 -22.65 -3.80
N LEU A 293 19.98 -21.97 -4.89
CA LEU A 293 19.24 -21.98 -6.16
C LEU A 293 18.93 -23.40 -6.64
N GLY A 294 19.85 -24.35 -6.40
CA GLY A 294 19.67 -25.76 -6.76
C GLY A 294 18.70 -26.55 -5.87
N GLN A 295 18.14 -25.96 -4.81
CA GLN A 295 17.18 -26.61 -3.91
C GLN A 295 15.74 -26.26 -4.27
N ILE A 296 14.88 -27.28 -4.41
CA ILE A 296 13.50 -27.16 -4.92
C ILE A 296 12.65 -26.15 -4.10
N ASP A 297 12.81 -26.11 -2.78
CA ASP A 297 11.97 -25.28 -1.89
C ASP A 297 12.44 -23.83 -1.74
N ALA A 298 13.70 -23.54 -2.11
CA ALA A 298 14.35 -22.23 -1.90
C ALA A 298 14.79 -21.55 -3.21
N GLY A 299 14.77 -22.26 -4.33
CA GLY A 299 15.29 -21.79 -5.61
C GLY A 299 14.64 -20.52 -6.13
N ARG A 300 13.32 -20.35 -5.99
CA ARG A 300 12.66 -19.09 -6.39
C ARG A 300 13.21 -17.90 -5.61
N PHE A 301 13.25 -17.98 -4.28
CA PHE A 301 13.70 -16.88 -3.41
C PHE A 301 15.19 -16.55 -3.61
N ALA A 302 16.03 -17.55 -3.85
CA ALA A 302 17.44 -17.33 -4.14
C ALA A 302 17.65 -16.66 -5.51
N GLY A 303 16.80 -16.92 -6.50
CA GLY A 303 16.83 -16.23 -7.79
C GLY A 303 16.48 -14.75 -7.67
N GLU A 304 15.50 -14.43 -6.83
CA GLU A 304 15.09 -13.05 -6.53
C GLU A 304 16.20 -12.22 -5.86
N ALA A 305 17.20 -12.87 -5.25
CA ALA A 305 18.33 -12.18 -4.62
C ALA A 305 19.32 -11.52 -5.61
N PHE A 306 19.24 -11.87 -6.89
CA PHE A 306 20.13 -11.37 -7.95
C PHE A 306 19.51 -10.25 -8.80
N SER A 307 18.24 -9.92 -8.58
CA SER A 307 17.50 -8.85 -9.26
C SER A 307 17.56 -7.54 -8.49
#